data_AF-A0A3Q3Q9Z1-F1
#
_entry.id   AF-A0A3Q3Q9Z1-F1
#
_cell.length_a   1.000
_cell.length_b   1.000
_cell.length_c   1.000
_cell.angle_alpha   90.00
_cell.angle_beta   90.00
_cell.angle_gamma   90.00
#
_symmetry.space_group_name_H-M   'P 1'
#
loop_
_entity.id
_entity.type
_entity.pdbx_description
1 polymer ?
#
loop_
_entity_poly.entity_id
_entity_poly.type
_entity_poly.pdbx_seq_one_letter_code
_entity_poly.pdbx_strand_id
1 'polypeptide(L)'
;MYDENEDLSDVEEIANIRGFSVEEKLVSDSYSAAFVHLMEGKDFTYEYAQKEGLRIPLIFKEKDGLGIRMPDPEFTVSEIKGLVGSRRSVDVMDVSTQKGSEMSMAQFGRYYENTLSWRTSSIDWVDNMWPRDLKQSQTEPTNVISEMKYPKVQRYCLMSVKGCYTDFHIDFGGTSVWYHVFKGQKVFWLVPPTTHNLALYEDWVLSGKQSDVFLGDRADGCQRVELKQGYTFFIPSGVLAWLL
;
A
#
# COMPACT_ATOMS: atom_id res chain seq x y z
N MET A 1 -27.12 -28.61 15.43
CA MET A 1 -25.74 -28.97 15.05
C MET A 1 -25.60 -28.57 13.61
N TYR A 2 -24.68 -27.67 13.30
CA TYR A 2 -24.24 -27.44 11.93
C TYR A 2 -23.02 -28.32 11.70
N ASP A 3 -22.88 -28.87 10.49
CA ASP A 3 -21.86 -29.86 10.18
C ASP A 3 -20.46 -29.22 10.19
N GLU A 4 -19.52 -29.81 10.93
CA GLU A 4 -18.14 -29.30 11.08
C GLU A 4 -17.16 -29.99 10.13
N ASN A 5 -17.62 -30.39 8.94
CA ASN A 5 -16.82 -31.08 7.91
C ASN A 5 -17.06 -30.49 6.51
N GLU A 6 -16.80 -29.19 6.32
CA GLU A 6 -16.45 -28.70 4.98
C GLU A 6 -14.97 -29.05 4.72
N ASP A 7 -14.73 -29.76 3.62
CA ASP A 7 -13.46 -30.38 3.29
C ASP A 7 -12.37 -29.33 3.07
N LEU A 8 -11.21 -29.52 3.72
CA LEU A 8 -10.03 -28.64 3.56
C LEU A 8 -9.17 -29.06 2.36
N SER A 9 -9.66 -29.99 1.53
CA SER A 9 -9.01 -30.49 0.31
C SER A 9 -8.84 -29.45 -0.80
N ASP A 10 -9.71 -28.44 -0.84
CA ASP A 10 -9.88 -27.58 -2.03
C ASP A 10 -8.93 -26.35 -2.03
N VAL A 11 -7.94 -26.33 -1.14
CA VAL A 11 -6.81 -25.40 -1.23
C VAL A 11 -5.85 -25.92 -2.29
N GLU A 12 -6.22 -25.78 -3.57
CA GLU A 12 -5.29 -25.96 -4.68
C GLU A 12 -4.06 -25.08 -4.43
N GLU A 13 -2.86 -25.66 -4.44
CA GLU A 13 -1.63 -24.90 -4.62
C GLU A 13 -1.68 -24.29 -6.03
N ILE A 14 -2.26 -23.10 -6.15
CA ILE A 14 -2.24 -22.29 -7.37
C ILE A 14 -0.79 -21.90 -7.61
N ALA A 15 -0.08 -22.78 -8.32
CA ALA A 15 1.27 -22.56 -8.81
C ALA A 15 1.27 -21.27 -9.62
N ASN A 16 1.93 -20.25 -9.09
CA ASN A 16 2.02 -18.94 -9.74
C ASN A 16 2.78 -19.10 -11.06
N ILE A 17 2.06 -19.18 -12.18
CA ILE A 17 2.64 -19.16 -13.53
C ILE A 17 3.01 -17.70 -13.86
N ARG A 18 4.06 -17.20 -13.20
CA ARG A 18 4.73 -15.94 -13.52
C ARG A 18 5.91 -16.21 -14.43
N GLY A 19 6.15 -15.32 -15.40
CA GLY A 19 7.32 -15.38 -16.28
C GLY A 19 8.64 -14.98 -15.61
N PHE A 20 8.59 -14.55 -14.35
CA PHE A 20 9.75 -14.16 -13.54
C PHE A 20 9.66 -14.70 -12.10
N SER A 21 10.81 -15.07 -11.50
CA SER A 21 10.90 -15.42 -10.08
C SER A 21 11.05 -14.15 -9.24
N VAL A 22 10.21 -13.99 -8.21
CA VAL A 22 10.32 -12.88 -7.24
C VAL A 22 11.49 -13.09 -6.28
N GLU A 23 11.84 -14.33 -5.99
CA GLU A 23 12.99 -14.73 -5.18
C GLU A 23 14.29 -14.23 -5.83
N GLU A 24 14.41 -14.36 -7.15
CA GLU A 24 15.51 -13.78 -7.93
C GLU A 24 15.54 -12.25 -7.80
N LYS A 25 14.39 -11.57 -7.96
CA LYS A 25 14.32 -10.10 -7.82
C LYS A 25 14.66 -9.64 -6.40
N LEU A 26 14.36 -10.45 -5.38
CA LEU A 26 14.66 -10.19 -3.96
C LEU A 26 16.15 -10.28 -3.62
N VAL A 27 16.91 -11.14 -4.29
CA VAL A 27 18.36 -11.31 -4.03
C VAL A 27 19.26 -10.59 -5.03
N SER A 28 18.73 -10.16 -6.18
CA SER A 28 19.47 -9.43 -7.22
C SER A 28 19.99 -8.06 -6.73
N ASP A 29 21.24 -7.73 -7.06
CA ASP A 29 21.83 -6.41 -6.76
C ASP A 29 21.56 -5.36 -7.86
N SER A 30 20.84 -5.72 -8.93
CA SER A 30 20.60 -4.83 -10.09
C SER A 30 19.75 -3.60 -9.78
N TYR A 31 18.91 -3.65 -8.73
CA TYR A 31 18.00 -2.55 -8.35
C TYR A 31 18.69 -1.54 -7.41
N SER A 32 19.87 -1.08 -7.81
CA SER A 32 20.79 -0.26 -7.01
C SER A 32 20.73 1.25 -7.31
N ALA A 33 19.70 1.72 -8.00
CA ALA A 33 19.48 3.17 -8.12
C ALA A 33 19.33 3.81 -6.73
N ALA A 34 19.67 5.10 -6.60
CA ALA A 34 19.73 5.78 -5.31
C ALA A 34 19.02 7.15 -5.39
N PHE A 35 17.70 7.14 -5.22
CA PHE A 35 16.86 8.33 -5.18
C PHE A 35 15.90 8.38 -3.98
N VAL A 36 15.78 7.32 -3.19
CA VAL A 36 15.10 7.37 -1.89
C VAL A 36 16.02 8.01 -0.84
N HIS A 37 15.53 9.04 -0.15
CA HIS A 37 16.29 9.74 0.88
C HIS A 37 15.89 9.29 2.29
N LEU A 38 16.87 9.19 3.20
CA LEU A 38 16.61 9.07 4.63
C LEU A 38 16.39 10.47 5.23
N MET A 39 15.43 10.60 6.13
CA MET A 39 15.12 11.87 6.81
C MET A 39 14.71 11.65 8.26
N GLU A 40 14.99 12.62 9.14
CA GLU A 40 14.44 12.66 10.49
C GLU A 40 13.10 13.41 10.51
N GLY A 41 12.12 12.95 11.31
CA GLY A 41 10.78 13.52 11.27
C GLY A 41 10.71 15.01 11.65
N LYS A 42 11.68 15.53 12.39
CA LYS A 42 11.81 16.96 12.73
C LYS A 42 12.08 17.87 11.51
N ASP A 43 12.72 17.31 10.47
CA ASP A 43 13.14 18.05 9.27
C ASP A 43 12.03 18.06 8.20
N PHE A 44 11.05 17.15 8.31
CA PHE A 44 9.88 17.06 7.44
C PHE A 44 8.83 18.13 7.79
N THR A 45 9.13 19.36 7.36
CA THR A 45 8.33 20.56 7.67
C THR A 45 7.56 21.08 6.45
N TYR A 46 6.66 22.04 6.68
CA TYR A 46 6.02 22.80 5.59
C TYR A 46 7.04 23.55 4.71
N GLU A 47 8.11 24.08 5.31
CA GLU A 47 9.18 24.76 4.56
C GLU A 47 9.89 23.80 3.62
N TYR A 48 10.22 22.59 4.10
CA TYR A 48 10.75 21.51 3.25
C TYR A 48 9.78 21.16 2.11
N ALA A 49 8.49 20.97 2.42
CA ALA A 49 7.48 20.62 1.42
C ALA A 49 7.31 21.72 0.35
N GLN A 50 7.37 23.00 0.73
CA GLN A 50 7.31 24.14 -0.19
C GLN A 50 8.56 24.26 -1.06
N LYS A 51 9.75 24.02 -0.47
CA LYS A 51 11.04 24.19 -1.14
C LYS A 51 11.36 23.05 -2.11
N GLU A 52 11.19 21.81 -1.66
CA GLU A 52 11.57 20.60 -2.43
C GLU A 52 10.37 19.98 -3.19
N GLY A 53 9.16 20.49 -2.97
CA GLY A 53 7.95 20.11 -3.72
C GLY A 53 7.51 18.65 -3.54
N LEU A 54 7.98 17.96 -2.49
CA LEU A 54 7.69 16.55 -2.20
C LEU A 54 7.97 15.58 -3.36
N ARG A 55 9.02 15.84 -4.16
CA ARG A 55 9.34 15.09 -5.40
C ARG A 55 10.17 13.82 -5.20
N ILE A 56 10.70 13.60 -4.01
CA ILE A 56 11.67 12.56 -3.69
C ILE A 56 11.05 11.61 -2.65
N PRO A 57 11.13 10.27 -2.79
CA PRO A 57 10.64 9.36 -1.77
C PRO A 57 11.48 9.44 -0.50
N LEU A 58 10.81 9.42 0.66
CA LEU A 58 11.45 9.65 1.97
C LEU A 58 11.19 8.50 2.92
N ILE A 59 12.25 7.90 3.47
CA ILE A 59 12.16 6.93 4.56
C ILE A 59 12.56 7.61 5.87
N PHE A 60 11.67 7.50 6.85
CA PHE A 60 11.89 7.87 8.24
C PHE A 60 12.04 6.59 9.06
N LYS A 61 13.23 6.37 9.64
CA LYS A 61 13.50 5.16 10.43
C LYS A 61 12.75 5.16 11.76
N GLU A 62 12.59 6.35 12.33
CA GLU A 62 11.83 6.60 13.56
C GLU A 62 10.61 7.46 13.25
N LYS A 63 9.53 7.26 14.00
CA LYS A 63 8.28 8.05 13.87
C LYS A 63 8.34 9.43 14.54
N ASP A 64 9.37 9.69 15.33
CA ASP A 64 9.43 10.88 16.18
C ASP A 64 9.66 12.15 15.34
N GLY A 65 8.98 13.24 15.71
CA GLY A 65 8.89 14.47 14.91
C GLY A 65 7.77 14.46 13.84
N LEU A 66 7.36 13.31 13.31
CA LEU A 66 6.33 13.23 12.25
C LEU A 66 4.90 13.54 12.71
N GLY A 67 4.66 13.64 14.02
CA GLY A 67 3.32 13.84 14.59
C GLY A 67 2.35 12.66 14.45
N ILE A 68 2.78 11.55 13.82
CA ILE A 68 1.95 10.36 13.65
C ILE A 68 1.68 9.68 15.00
N ARG A 69 0.46 9.17 15.13
CA ARG A 69 0.05 8.27 16.22
C ARG A 69 -0.24 6.90 15.62
N MET A 70 -0.02 5.86 16.41
CA MET A 70 -0.31 4.47 16.08
C MET A 70 -1.02 3.82 17.28
N PRO A 71 -1.68 2.66 17.09
CA PRO A 71 -2.21 1.86 18.19
C PRO A 71 -1.15 1.42 19.19
N ASP A 72 -1.61 0.83 20.30
CA ASP A 72 -0.75 0.09 21.21
C ASP A 72 0.05 -1.00 20.45
N PRO A 73 1.35 -1.21 20.71
CA PRO A 73 2.15 -2.23 20.03
C PRO A 73 1.54 -3.64 20.03
N GLU A 74 0.72 -4.01 21.00
CA GLU A 74 0.09 -5.34 21.06
C GLU A 74 -1.15 -5.49 20.16
N PHE A 75 -1.69 -4.39 19.61
CA PHE A 75 -2.93 -4.36 18.81
C PHE A 75 -3.02 -5.45 17.72
N THR A 76 -4.19 -6.09 17.60
CA THR A 76 -4.48 -7.33 16.83
C THR A 76 -5.52 -7.17 15.71
N VAL A 77 -5.49 -8.02 14.66
CA VAL A 77 -6.55 -8.04 13.61
C VAL A 77 -7.92 -8.36 14.19
N SER A 78 -7.97 -9.14 15.27
CA SER A 78 -9.22 -9.45 15.97
C SER A 78 -9.86 -8.18 16.55
N GLU A 79 -9.06 -7.23 17.04
CA GLU A 79 -9.53 -5.91 17.47
C GLU A 79 -9.95 -5.03 16.29
N ILE A 80 -9.25 -5.05 15.14
CA ILE A 80 -9.74 -4.39 13.91
C ILE A 80 -11.14 -4.91 13.57
N LYS A 81 -11.31 -6.23 13.47
CA LYS A 81 -12.60 -6.90 13.20
C LYS A 81 -13.67 -6.50 14.22
N GLY A 82 -13.30 -6.33 15.49
CA GLY A 82 -14.18 -5.80 16.55
C GLY A 82 -14.60 -4.35 16.31
N LEU A 83 -13.67 -3.49 15.92
CA LEU A 83 -13.90 -2.05 15.68
C LEU A 83 -14.64 -1.74 14.37
N VAL A 84 -14.35 -2.46 13.29
CA VAL A 84 -14.96 -2.22 11.96
C VAL A 84 -16.22 -3.04 11.71
N GLY A 85 -16.48 -4.05 12.54
CA GLY A 85 -17.61 -4.97 12.44
C GLY A 85 -17.31 -6.22 11.60
N SER A 86 -17.63 -7.39 12.15
CA SER A 86 -17.36 -8.70 11.52
C SER A 86 -18.06 -8.94 10.18
N ARG A 87 -19.24 -8.32 9.97
CA ARG A 87 -20.04 -8.41 8.74
C ARG A 87 -19.68 -7.36 7.67
N ARG A 88 -18.70 -6.49 7.93
CA ARG A 88 -18.25 -5.48 6.96
C ARG A 88 -17.59 -6.18 5.76
N SER A 89 -18.02 -5.86 4.54
CA SER A 89 -17.31 -6.26 3.32
C SER A 89 -15.99 -5.48 3.21
N VAL A 90 -14.94 -6.15 2.76
CA VAL A 90 -13.63 -5.58 2.47
C VAL A 90 -13.11 -6.07 1.13
N ASP A 91 -12.50 -5.14 0.40
CA ASP A 91 -11.77 -5.41 -0.83
C ASP A 91 -10.50 -6.20 -0.53
N VAL A 92 -10.32 -7.33 -1.20
CA VAL A 92 -9.15 -8.20 -1.08
C VAL A 92 -8.59 -8.48 -2.46
N MET A 93 -7.28 -8.26 -2.61
CA MET A 93 -6.57 -8.54 -3.85
C MET A 93 -6.08 -9.99 -3.86
N ASP A 94 -6.49 -10.77 -4.85
CA ASP A 94 -5.88 -12.06 -5.14
C ASP A 94 -4.47 -11.84 -5.70
N VAL A 95 -3.47 -12.37 -5.01
CA VAL A 95 -2.05 -12.14 -5.32
C VAL A 95 -1.64 -12.77 -6.66
N SER A 96 -2.24 -13.91 -7.04
CA SER A 96 -1.85 -14.64 -8.25
C SER A 96 -2.36 -13.99 -9.53
N THR A 97 -3.55 -13.39 -9.47
CA THR A 97 -4.25 -12.77 -10.60
C THR A 97 -4.21 -11.24 -10.58
N GLN A 98 -3.79 -10.63 -9.46
CA GLN A 98 -3.85 -9.19 -9.17
C GLN A 98 -5.27 -8.60 -9.30
N LYS A 99 -6.31 -9.45 -9.17
CA LYS A 99 -7.73 -9.05 -9.27
C LYS A 99 -8.31 -8.74 -7.89
N GLY A 100 -9.18 -7.74 -7.84
CA GLY A 100 -10.01 -7.45 -6.67
C GLY A 100 -11.14 -8.48 -6.50
N SER A 101 -11.42 -8.80 -5.24
CA SER A 101 -12.54 -9.62 -4.78
C SER A 101 -13.10 -9.01 -3.49
N GLU A 102 -14.31 -9.38 -3.09
CA GLU A 102 -14.89 -8.94 -1.81
C GLU A 102 -15.07 -10.14 -0.86
N MET A 103 -14.77 -9.95 0.43
CA MET A 103 -15.14 -10.88 1.49
C MET A 103 -15.46 -10.14 2.79
N SER A 104 -16.12 -10.80 3.74
CA SER A 104 -16.37 -10.19 5.06
C SER A 104 -15.11 -10.12 5.92
N MET A 105 -15.03 -9.14 6.83
CA MET A 105 -13.99 -9.06 7.87
C MET A 105 -13.92 -10.29 8.79
N ALA A 106 -14.98 -11.10 8.87
CA ALA A 106 -14.95 -12.40 9.54
C ALA A 106 -14.19 -13.46 8.72
N GLN A 107 -14.42 -13.53 7.42
CA GLN A 107 -13.67 -14.43 6.51
C GLN A 107 -12.21 -13.99 6.41
N PHE A 108 -11.98 -12.70 6.17
CA PHE A 108 -10.64 -12.11 6.15
C PHE A 108 -9.91 -12.32 7.48
N GLY A 109 -10.58 -12.07 8.61
CA GLY A 109 -10.01 -12.30 9.94
C GLY A 109 -9.56 -13.74 10.19
N ARG A 110 -10.24 -14.76 9.63
CA ARG A 110 -9.81 -16.17 9.70
C ARG A 110 -8.60 -16.47 8.80
N TYR A 111 -8.49 -15.77 7.67
CA TYR A 111 -7.38 -15.94 6.72
C TYR A 111 -6.07 -15.27 7.20
N TYR A 112 -6.17 -14.22 8.01
CA TYR A 112 -5.17 -13.14 7.95
C TYR A 112 -4.35 -12.82 9.22
N GLU A 113 -4.75 -13.28 10.40
CA GLU A 113 -4.33 -12.79 11.74
C GLU A 113 -2.90 -12.17 11.90
N ASN A 114 -2.65 -10.88 11.56
CA ASN A 114 -1.82 -9.84 12.24
C ASN A 114 -1.77 -8.43 11.54
N THR A 115 -1.63 -7.33 12.30
CA THR A 115 -2.47 -6.06 12.31
C THR A 115 -1.98 -4.73 11.65
N LEU A 116 -2.87 -3.69 11.50
CA LEU A 116 -2.52 -2.24 11.33
C LEU A 116 -3.48 -1.14 11.89
N SER A 117 -2.94 0.11 11.85
CA SER A 117 -3.50 1.46 11.53
C SER A 117 -4.16 2.26 12.67
N TRP A 118 -4.11 3.61 12.77
CA TRP A 118 -3.96 4.75 11.81
C TRP A 118 -3.31 5.98 12.53
N ARG A 119 -2.95 7.18 11.98
CA ARG A 119 -3.89 8.25 11.48
C ARG A 119 -3.26 9.65 11.02
N THR A 120 -3.49 10.10 9.77
CA THR A 120 -3.42 11.50 9.17
C THR A 120 -2.15 12.39 9.13
N SER A 121 -1.90 13.02 7.96
CA SER A 121 -0.95 14.11 7.65
C SER A 121 -1.67 15.46 7.43
N SER A 122 -0.98 16.60 7.59
CA SER A 122 -1.57 17.95 7.57
C SER A 122 -1.64 18.65 6.20
N ILE A 123 -1.07 18.07 5.15
CA ILE A 123 -0.96 18.66 3.79
C ILE A 123 -2.05 18.10 2.83
N ASP A 124 -3.01 17.35 3.37
CA ASP A 124 -4.02 16.62 2.58
C ASP A 124 -5.08 17.53 1.94
N TRP A 125 -5.44 17.27 0.68
CA TRP A 125 -6.45 18.05 -0.07
C TRP A 125 -7.88 17.88 0.46
N VAL A 126 -8.22 16.72 1.02
CA VAL A 126 -9.56 16.44 1.56
C VAL A 126 -9.79 17.12 2.91
N ASP A 127 -8.73 17.39 3.68
CA ASP A 127 -8.80 18.21 4.90
C ASP A 127 -8.74 19.73 4.61
N ASN A 128 -8.03 20.16 3.57
CA ASN A 128 -7.81 21.58 3.29
C ASN A 128 -8.77 22.20 2.26
N MET A 129 -9.17 21.48 1.22
CA MET A 129 -9.92 22.03 0.06
C MET A 129 -11.38 21.56 -0.03
N TRP A 130 -11.74 20.41 0.57
CA TRP A 130 -13.12 19.91 0.47
C TRP A 130 -14.09 20.70 1.40
N PRO A 131 -15.35 20.98 0.98
CA PRO A 131 -16.33 21.63 1.84
C PRO A 131 -16.54 20.89 3.17
N ARG A 132 -16.25 21.58 4.27
CA ARG A 132 -16.21 20.98 5.62
C ARG A 132 -17.54 20.35 6.03
N ASP A 133 -18.66 20.99 5.69
CA ASP A 133 -20.00 20.53 6.05
C ASP A 133 -20.39 19.22 5.33
N LEU A 134 -19.95 19.04 4.08
CA LEU A 134 -20.12 17.78 3.35
C LEU A 134 -19.29 16.66 3.99
N LYS A 135 -18.04 16.95 4.40
CA LYS A 135 -17.18 15.99 5.09
C LYS A 135 -17.73 15.59 6.46
N GLN A 136 -18.18 16.56 7.25
CA GLN A 136 -18.73 16.35 8.60
C GLN A 136 -20.09 15.64 8.57
N SER A 137 -20.90 15.83 7.53
CA SER A 137 -22.18 15.13 7.37
C SER A 137 -22.06 13.70 6.82
N GLN A 138 -20.84 13.17 6.62
CA GLN A 138 -20.64 11.77 6.24
C GLN A 138 -20.94 10.85 7.41
N THR A 139 -21.94 9.98 7.24
CA THR A 139 -22.34 8.95 8.21
C THR A 139 -21.88 7.56 7.79
N GLU A 140 -22.07 7.20 6.51
CA GLU A 140 -21.73 5.87 5.98
C GLU A 140 -20.20 5.61 6.03
N PRO A 141 -19.73 4.52 6.68
CA PRO A 141 -18.30 4.20 6.82
C PRO A 141 -17.65 3.39 5.66
N THR A 142 -18.41 2.90 4.68
CA THR A 142 -17.91 2.18 3.49
C THR A 142 -17.61 3.13 2.32
N ASN A 143 -17.11 2.60 1.20
CA ASN A 143 -16.78 3.35 -0.01
C ASN A 143 -17.89 3.27 -1.09
N VAL A 144 -19.14 3.01 -0.70
CA VAL A 144 -20.29 3.04 -1.62
C VAL A 144 -20.48 4.45 -2.18
N ILE A 145 -20.19 4.64 -3.47
CA ILE A 145 -20.08 5.95 -4.13
C ILE A 145 -21.36 6.79 -3.98
N SER A 146 -22.54 6.18 -4.06
CA SER A 146 -23.83 6.88 -3.91
C SER A 146 -24.06 7.50 -2.52
N GLU A 147 -23.31 7.06 -1.50
CA GLU A 147 -23.39 7.54 -0.12
C GLU A 147 -22.13 8.30 0.32
N MET A 148 -21.17 8.51 -0.59
CA MET A 148 -19.96 9.29 -0.35
C MET A 148 -20.20 10.78 -0.56
N LYS A 149 -19.96 11.56 0.49
CA LYS A 149 -20.04 13.03 0.50
C LYS A 149 -18.66 13.70 0.38
N TYR A 150 -17.59 12.92 0.38
CA TYR A 150 -16.21 13.36 0.16
C TYR A 150 -15.31 12.19 -0.30
N PRO A 151 -14.11 12.44 -0.87
CA PRO A 151 -13.15 11.39 -1.23
C PRO A 151 -12.56 10.69 0.01
N LYS A 152 -13.03 9.48 0.32
CA LYS A 152 -12.63 8.66 1.48
C LYS A 152 -11.26 7.97 1.32
N VAL A 153 -10.27 8.65 0.74
CA VAL A 153 -8.96 8.09 0.36
C VAL A 153 -7.83 8.45 1.34
N GLN A 154 -8.15 9.08 2.47
CA GLN A 154 -7.14 9.64 3.38
C GLN A 154 -6.41 8.59 4.27
N ARG A 155 -6.99 7.40 4.43
CA ARG A 155 -6.60 6.44 5.48
C ARG A 155 -6.90 5.00 5.05
N TYR A 156 -5.85 4.18 4.97
CA TYR A 156 -5.94 2.76 4.63
C TYR A 156 -5.31 1.87 5.71
N CYS A 157 -5.69 0.60 5.67
CA CYS A 157 -5.23 -0.46 6.56
C CYS A 157 -4.81 -1.64 5.66
N LEU A 158 -3.52 -1.68 5.27
CA LEU A 158 -3.00 -2.64 4.29
C LEU A 158 -2.57 -3.96 4.94
N MET A 159 -3.50 -4.90 5.01
CA MET A 159 -3.32 -6.22 5.57
C MET A 159 -2.72 -7.17 4.51
N SER A 160 -1.49 -7.65 4.70
CA SER A 160 -0.75 -8.52 3.77
C SER A 160 0.06 -9.63 4.46
N VAL A 161 -0.06 -10.89 3.99
CA VAL A 161 0.60 -12.09 4.54
C VAL A 161 1.98 -12.32 3.94
N LYS A 162 2.86 -13.12 4.58
CA LYS A 162 4.20 -13.40 4.05
C LYS A 162 4.13 -13.98 2.63
N GLY A 163 4.80 -13.34 1.68
CA GLY A 163 4.89 -13.78 0.28
C GLY A 163 3.80 -13.22 -0.65
N CYS A 164 2.85 -12.44 -0.14
CA CYS A 164 1.97 -11.65 -0.99
C CYS A 164 2.75 -10.55 -1.74
N TYR A 165 2.29 -10.14 -2.91
CA TYR A 165 2.81 -8.96 -3.59
C TYR A 165 1.70 -8.19 -4.31
N THR A 166 1.97 -6.91 -4.57
CA THR A 166 1.21 -6.04 -5.47
C THR A 166 2.14 -5.59 -6.58
N ASP A 167 1.71 -5.81 -7.83
CA ASP A 167 2.54 -5.55 -9.01
C ASP A 167 2.78 -4.04 -9.25
N PHE A 168 3.62 -3.68 -10.22
CA PHE A 168 3.97 -2.28 -10.48
C PHE A 168 2.74 -1.44 -10.81
N HIS A 169 2.51 -0.40 -10.03
CA HIS A 169 1.43 0.56 -10.22
C HIS A 169 1.85 1.99 -9.90
N ILE A 170 1.04 2.94 -10.36
CA ILE A 170 1.02 4.32 -9.88
C ILE A 170 -0.28 4.47 -9.08
N ASP A 171 -0.21 5.03 -7.87
CA ASP A 171 -1.39 5.25 -7.05
C ASP A 171 -2.46 6.09 -7.73
N PHE A 172 -3.73 5.78 -7.44
CA PHE A 172 -4.88 6.33 -8.15
C PHE A 172 -4.86 7.85 -8.19
N GLY A 173 -5.04 8.41 -9.40
CA GLY A 173 -5.01 9.85 -9.66
C GLY A 173 -3.63 10.49 -9.51
N GLY A 174 -2.55 9.71 -9.43
CA GLY A 174 -1.21 10.20 -9.14
C GLY A 174 -1.10 10.79 -7.74
N THR A 175 -1.84 10.26 -6.77
CA THR A 175 -1.74 10.71 -5.38
C THR A 175 -0.34 10.44 -4.81
N SER A 176 0.09 11.24 -3.83
CA SER A 176 1.25 10.90 -3.00
C SER A 176 0.76 10.13 -1.78
N VAL A 177 1.45 9.08 -1.40
CA VAL A 177 1.05 8.20 -0.29
C VAL A 177 2.09 8.17 0.81
N TRP A 178 1.64 7.78 2.01
CA TRP A 178 2.53 7.50 3.12
C TRP A 178 2.15 6.18 3.77
N TYR A 179 3.15 5.35 4.05
CA TYR A 179 3.05 4.08 4.73
C TYR A 179 3.71 4.17 6.09
N HIS A 180 3.22 3.38 7.05
CA HIS A 180 3.93 3.11 8.30
C HIS A 180 3.89 1.61 8.58
N VAL A 181 5.04 0.98 8.71
CA VAL A 181 5.14 -0.48 8.96
C VAL A 181 4.87 -0.72 10.45
N PHE A 182 3.60 -0.87 10.80
CA PHE A 182 3.18 -1.06 12.19
C PHE A 182 3.69 -2.38 12.79
N LYS A 183 3.58 -3.49 12.04
CA LYS A 183 4.13 -4.81 12.38
C LYS A 183 4.76 -5.44 11.13
N GLY A 184 5.84 -6.20 11.30
CA GLY A 184 6.50 -6.92 10.22
C GLY A 184 7.45 -6.06 9.37
N GLN A 185 7.48 -6.32 8.06
CA GLN A 185 8.37 -5.67 7.09
C GLN A 185 7.70 -5.58 5.71
N LYS A 186 8.23 -4.71 4.85
CA LYS A 186 7.84 -4.60 3.44
C LYS A 186 9.05 -4.35 2.55
N VAL A 187 9.04 -4.85 1.32
CA VAL A 187 10.06 -4.57 0.30
C VAL A 187 9.39 -3.87 -0.88
N PHE A 188 9.94 -2.71 -1.27
CA PHE A 188 9.46 -1.92 -2.40
C PHE A 188 10.50 -1.90 -3.51
N TRP A 189 10.05 -1.94 -4.77
CA TRP A 189 10.85 -1.58 -5.93
C TRP A 189 10.24 -0.32 -6.52
N LEU A 190 11.08 0.68 -6.73
CA LEU A 190 10.68 2.03 -7.08
C LEU A 190 11.31 2.40 -8.40
N VAL A 191 10.50 2.93 -9.31
CA VAL A 191 10.93 3.45 -10.61
C VAL A 191 10.52 4.93 -10.69
N PRO A 192 11.45 5.85 -10.99
CA PRO A 192 11.15 7.28 -11.02
C PRO A 192 10.25 7.64 -12.22
N PRO A 193 9.33 8.62 -12.06
CA PRO A 193 8.36 9.03 -13.10
C PRO A 193 9.00 9.89 -14.19
N THR A 194 10.02 9.36 -14.86
CA THR A 194 10.58 9.97 -16.06
C THR A 194 9.61 9.78 -17.22
N THR A 195 9.62 10.67 -18.22
CA THR A 195 8.80 10.53 -19.43
C THR A 195 9.01 9.18 -20.12
N HIS A 196 10.23 8.63 -20.06
CA HIS A 196 10.55 7.31 -20.59
C HIS A 196 9.88 6.19 -19.79
N ASN A 197 10.02 6.20 -18.45
CA ASN A 197 9.47 5.15 -17.58
C ASN A 197 7.93 5.17 -17.56
N LEU A 198 7.31 6.35 -17.68
CA LEU A 198 5.85 6.47 -17.79
C LEU A 198 5.31 5.89 -19.11
N ALA A 199 5.98 6.16 -20.25
CA ALA A 199 5.63 5.56 -21.53
C ALA A 199 5.85 4.03 -21.53
N LEU A 200 6.97 3.56 -20.96
CA LEU A 200 7.25 2.14 -20.77
C LEU A 200 6.17 1.45 -19.92
N TYR A 201 5.69 2.11 -18.87
CA TYR A 201 4.60 1.60 -18.03
C TYR A 201 3.27 1.56 -18.79
N GLU A 202 2.94 2.60 -19.56
CA GLU A 202 1.73 2.60 -20.41
C GLU A 202 1.75 1.44 -21.41
N ASP A 203 2.86 1.26 -22.14
CA ASP A 203 3.06 0.12 -23.06
C ASP A 203 2.97 -1.23 -22.34
N TRP A 204 3.56 -1.35 -21.14
CA TRP A 204 3.51 -2.58 -20.33
C TRP A 204 2.10 -2.90 -19.87
N VAL A 205 1.33 -1.91 -19.37
CA VAL A 205 -0.07 -2.07 -18.97
C VAL A 205 -0.94 -2.50 -20.16
N LEU A 206 -0.76 -1.86 -21.32
CA LEU A 206 -1.49 -2.17 -22.55
C LEU A 206 -1.10 -3.53 -23.15
N SER A 207 0.09 -4.06 -22.85
CA SER A 207 0.58 -5.32 -23.42
C SER A 207 -0.14 -6.57 -22.90
N GLY A 208 -0.76 -6.51 -21.72
CA GLY A 208 -1.34 -7.67 -21.03
C GLY A 208 -0.32 -8.68 -20.49
N LYS A 209 0.97 -8.31 -20.42
CA LYS A 209 2.10 -9.20 -20.03
C LYS A 209 2.65 -8.91 -18.63
N GLN A 210 1.84 -8.35 -17.74
CA GLN A 210 2.23 -8.02 -16.37
C GLN A 210 2.76 -9.25 -15.62
N SER A 211 2.09 -10.40 -15.74
CA SER A 211 2.53 -11.69 -15.17
C SER A 211 3.88 -12.18 -15.68
N ASP A 212 4.30 -11.75 -16.87
CA ASP A 212 5.44 -12.30 -17.61
C ASP A 212 6.69 -11.42 -17.49
N VAL A 213 6.51 -10.14 -17.17
CA VAL A 213 7.55 -9.11 -17.28
C VAL A 213 7.59 -8.26 -16.02
N PHE A 214 8.67 -8.40 -15.24
CA PHE A 214 8.98 -7.50 -14.13
C PHE A 214 9.41 -6.13 -14.68
N LEU A 215 8.59 -5.09 -14.50
CA LEU A 215 8.84 -3.75 -15.07
C LEU A 215 10.20 -3.15 -14.64
N GLY A 216 10.63 -3.43 -13.40
CA GLY A 216 11.92 -2.99 -12.85
C GLY A 216 13.16 -3.51 -13.60
N ASP A 217 13.02 -4.58 -14.41
CA ASP A 217 14.10 -5.07 -15.29
C ASP A 217 14.23 -4.27 -16.60
N ARG A 218 13.23 -3.44 -16.92
CA ARG A 218 13.15 -2.65 -18.17
C ARG A 218 13.24 -1.14 -17.97
N ALA A 219 12.95 -0.67 -16.77
CA ALA A 219 12.95 0.76 -16.44
C ALA A 219 14.36 1.37 -16.44
N ASP A 220 14.45 2.64 -16.83
CA ASP A 220 15.65 3.45 -16.61
C ASP A 220 15.70 3.89 -15.15
N GLY A 221 16.52 3.17 -14.37
CA GLY A 221 16.65 3.31 -12.92
C GLY A 221 15.54 2.59 -12.14
N CYS A 222 15.93 1.61 -11.33
CA CYS A 222 15.06 0.99 -10.34
C CYS A 222 15.81 0.86 -9.00
N GLN A 223 15.16 1.22 -7.90
CA GLN A 223 15.70 1.10 -6.54
C GLN A 223 14.85 0.12 -5.73
N ARG A 224 15.47 -0.93 -5.17
CA ARG A 224 14.85 -1.77 -4.13
C ARG A 224 15.12 -1.18 -2.75
N VAL A 225 14.09 -1.04 -1.92
CA VAL A 225 14.20 -0.63 -0.51
C VAL A 225 13.46 -1.59 0.42
N GLU A 226 14.02 -1.82 1.60
CA GLU A 226 13.40 -2.61 2.68
C GLU A 226 12.92 -1.66 3.78
N LEU A 227 11.63 -1.73 4.10
CA LEU A 227 11.02 -1.06 5.25
C LEU A 227 10.86 -2.05 6.40
N LYS A 228 11.45 -1.69 7.55
CA LYS A 228 11.37 -2.47 8.79
C LYS A 228 10.26 -1.94 9.68
N GLN A 229 9.84 -2.73 10.67
CA GLN A 229 8.88 -2.30 11.68
C GLN A 229 9.25 -0.93 12.28
N GLY A 230 8.27 -0.05 12.42
CA GLY A 230 8.43 1.34 12.87
C GLY A 230 8.78 2.34 11.76
N TYR A 231 9.24 1.88 10.59
CA TYR A 231 9.61 2.80 9.50
C TYR A 231 8.36 3.45 8.90
N THR A 232 8.48 4.74 8.59
CA THR A 232 7.49 5.49 7.82
C THR A 232 8.08 5.80 6.45
N PHE A 233 7.30 5.62 5.38
CA PHE A 233 7.77 5.82 4.01
C PHE A 233 6.79 6.71 3.24
N PHE A 234 7.30 7.76 2.61
CA PHE A 234 6.53 8.68 1.77
C PHE A 234 6.89 8.44 0.29
N ILE A 235 5.87 8.28 -0.55
CA ILE A 235 6.01 8.11 -2.00
C ILE A 235 5.37 9.32 -2.71
N PRO A 236 6.15 10.09 -3.49
CA PRO A 236 5.68 11.17 -4.35
C PRO A 236 4.67 10.72 -5.41
N SER A 237 3.90 11.69 -5.89
CA SER A 237 3.05 11.57 -7.07
C SER A 237 3.79 10.95 -8.26
N GLY A 238 3.16 9.97 -8.91
CA GLY A 238 3.62 9.38 -10.17
C GLY A 238 4.68 8.29 -10.06
N VAL A 239 5.35 8.14 -8.91
CA VAL A 239 6.37 7.09 -8.72
C VAL A 239 5.74 5.71 -8.91
N LEU A 240 6.38 4.89 -9.73
CA LEU A 240 5.99 3.51 -9.98
C LEU A 240 6.49 2.63 -8.83
N ALA A 241 5.59 1.92 -8.16
CA ALA A 241 5.89 1.08 -7.01
C ALA A 241 5.41 -0.37 -7.21
N TRP A 242 6.27 -1.33 -6.89
CA TRP A 242 5.96 -2.74 -6.68
C TRP A 242 6.19 -3.06 -5.20
N LEU A 243 5.34 -3.88 -4.58
CA LEU A 243 5.32 -4.11 -3.14
C LEU A 243 5.25 -5.61 -2.79
N LEU A 244 6.07 -6.04 -1.81
CA LEU A 244 6.00 -7.35 -1.13
C LEU A 244 5.93 -7.17 0.38
#